data_AF-A0A838DLB0-F1
#
_entry.id   AF-A0A838DLB0-F1
#
_cell.length_a   1.000
_cell.length_b   1.000
_cell.length_c   1.000
_cell.angle_alpha   90.00
_cell.angle_beta   90.00
_cell.angle_gamma   90.00
#
_symmetry.space_group_name_H-M   'P 1'
#
loop_
_entity.id
_entity.type
_entity.pdbx_description
1 polymer ?
#
loop_
_entity_poly.entity_id
_entity_poly.type
_entity_poly.pdbx_seq_one_letter_code
_entity_poly.pdbx_strand_id
1 'polypeptide(L)'
;IVWGMLWIEARRYRFYDAFRARVRMLEAHFLVPMVMENRQMLQGEWKKLVCEDLILPRFKISKLEAIGRRLKRNYVFIFVLIMVAWITKIFLHATEPIDDVWAFYRTLAVGYIPSWVVAFVVALTLALVLGITVYVGRKTTGEISEFGAHRSLWKI
;
A
#
# COMPACT_ATOMS: atom_id res chain seq x y z
N ILE A 1 4.11 16.69 1.63
CA ILE A 1 3.45 16.20 2.87
C ILE A 1 2.82 14.83 2.66
N VAL A 2 1.87 14.66 1.74
CA VAL A 2 1.16 13.38 1.49
C VAL A 2 2.13 12.21 1.19
N TRP A 3 3.12 12.43 0.32
CA TRP A 3 4.17 11.45 0.04
C TRP A 3 4.96 11.01 1.29
N GLY A 4 5.23 11.94 2.21
CA GLY A 4 5.92 11.65 3.46
C GLY A 4 5.06 10.84 4.44
N MET A 5 3.78 11.19 4.56
CA MET A 5 2.82 10.42 5.37
C MET A 5 2.67 8.99 4.86
N LEU A 6 2.51 8.81 3.54
CA LEU A 6 2.46 7.50 2.91
C LEU A 6 3.71 6.67 3.21
N TRP A 7 4.90 7.29 3.15
CA TRP A 7 6.16 6.60 3.43
C TRP A 7 6.26 6.12 4.88
N ILE A 8 5.91 6.98 5.84
CA ILE A 8 5.90 6.63 7.27
C ILE A 8 4.90 5.49 7.52
N GLU A 9 3.70 5.59 6.96
CA GLU A 9 2.66 4.60 7.18
C GLU A 9 3.01 3.26 6.53
N ALA A 10 3.60 3.26 5.34
CA ALA A 10 4.07 2.05 4.67
C ALA A 10 5.19 1.35 5.46
N ARG A 11 6.11 2.11 6.06
CA ARG A 11 7.11 1.54 6.99
C ARG A 11 6.41 0.85 8.16
N ARG A 12 5.47 1.54 8.81
CA ARG A 12 4.70 1.02 9.95
C ARG A 12 3.94 -0.26 9.59
N TYR A 13 3.35 -0.29 8.40
CA TYR A 13 2.60 -1.44 7.91
C TYR A 13 3.45 -2.70 7.78
N ARG A 14 4.71 -2.60 7.33
CA ARG A 14 5.61 -3.77 7.27
C ARG A 14 5.88 -4.38 8.64
N PHE A 15 6.01 -3.55 9.67
CA PHE A 15 6.17 -4.05 11.04
C PHE A 15 4.91 -4.73 11.54
N TYR A 16 3.73 -4.14 11.28
CA TYR A 16 2.45 -4.76 11.66
C TYR A 16 2.18 -6.07 10.94
N ASP A 17 2.55 -6.18 9.67
CA ASP A 17 2.31 -7.38 8.88
C ASP A 17 3.18 -8.55 9.38
N ALA A 18 4.46 -8.31 9.64
CA ALA A 18 5.36 -9.29 10.26
C ALA A 18 4.88 -9.71 11.65
N PHE A 19 4.46 -8.75 12.49
CA PHE A 19 3.91 -9.04 13.81
C PHE A 19 2.62 -9.88 13.73
N ARG A 20 1.69 -9.52 12.83
CA ARG A 20 0.44 -10.24 12.61
C ARG A 20 0.69 -11.69 12.19
N ALA A 21 1.64 -11.93 11.29
CA ALA A 21 2.00 -13.27 10.85
C ALA A 21 2.49 -14.14 12.02
N ARG A 22 3.32 -13.57 12.90
CA ARG A 22 3.84 -14.25 14.10
C ARG A 22 2.74 -14.56 15.11
N VAL A 23 1.88 -13.58 15.41
CA VAL A 23 0.72 -13.78 16.31
C VAL A 23 -0.18 -14.87 15.76
N ARG A 24 -0.45 -14.87 14.45
CA ARG A 24 -1.28 -15.90 13.83
C ARG A 24 -0.67 -17.30 13.92
N MET A 25 0.66 -17.42 13.78
CA MET A 25 1.35 -18.70 13.99
C MET A 25 1.21 -19.20 15.42
N LEU A 26 1.33 -18.31 16.42
CA LEU A 26 1.12 -18.65 17.83
C LEU A 26 -0.35 -19.02 18.11
N GLU A 27 -1.32 -18.27 17.56
CA GLU A 27 -2.74 -18.58 17.70
C GLU A 27 -3.06 -19.98 17.15
N ALA A 28 -2.60 -20.29 15.93
CA ALA A 28 -2.91 -21.54 15.27
C ALA A 28 -2.23 -22.77 15.90
N HIS A 29 -0.99 -22.65 16.39
CA HIS A 29 -0.20 -23.80 16.85
C HIS A 29 -0.05 -23.89 18.37
N PHE A 30 -0.33 -22.82 19.11
CA PHE A 30 -0.28 -22.81 20.58
C PHE A 30 -1.67 -22.68 21.19
N LEU A 31 -2.44 -21.64 20.84
CA LEU A 31 -3.75 -21.39 21.47
C LEU A 31 -4.81 -22.42 21.04
N VAL A 32 -4.92 -22.73 19.74
CA VAL A 32 -5.94 -23.69 19.25
C VAL A 32 -5.76 -25.09 19.86
N PRO A 33 -4.56 -25.70 19.87
CA PRO A 33 -4.37 -27.02 20.47
C PRO A 33 -4.54 -27.04 22.00
N MET A 34 -4.24 -25.92 22.68
CA MET A 34 -4.46 -25.78 24.12
C MET A 34 -5.95 -25.75 24.47
N VAL A 35 -6.76 -25.03 23.68
CA VAL A 35 -8.21 -24.91 23.90
C VAL A 35 -8.97 -26.18 23.47
N MET A 36 -8.54 -26.83 22.39
CA MET A 36 -9.16 -28.09 21.93
C MET A 36 -8.73 -29.32 22.75
N GLU A 37 -7.83 -29.17 23.73
CA GLU A 37 -7.17 -30.27 24.48
C GLU A 37 -6.55 -31.37 23.61
N ASN A 38 -6.36 -31.12 22.30
CA ASN A 38 -5.85 -32.08 21.35
C ASN A 38 -4.34 -31.87 21.14
N ARG A 39 -3.54 -32.64 21.87
CA ARG A 39 -2.07 -32.57 21.87
C ARG A 39 -1.42 -33.10 20.58
N GLN A 40 -2.15 -33.77 19.69
CA GLN A 40 -1.59 -34.29 18.44
C GLN A 40 -1.33 -33.19 17.39
N MET A 41 -2.06 -32.06 17.42
CA MET A 41 -1.82 -30.92 16.52
C MET A 41 -0.55 -30.11 16.85
N LEU A 42 0.11 -30.40 17.98
CA LEU A 42 1.36 -29.74 18.39
C LEU A 42 2.62 -30.32 17.73
N GLN A 43 2.50 -31.35 16.90
CA GLN A 43 3.63 -32.01 16.23
C GLN A 43 4.08 -31.27 14.96
N GLY A 44 5.32 -30.79 14.96
CA GLY A 44 5.99 -30.17 13.81
C GLY A 44 7.15 -29.26 14.23
N GLU A 45 8.04 -28.88 13.31
CA GLU A 45 9.15 -27.94 13.55
C GLU A 45 8.68 -26.47 13.72
N TRP A 46 7.39 -26.20 13.96
CA TRP A 46 6.84 -24.84 14.06
C TRP A 46 7.52 -24.01 15.16
N LYS A 47 7.93 -24.63 16.28
CA LYS A 47 8.67 -23.96 17.36
C LYS A 47 10.03 -23.42 16.87
N LYS A 48 10.73 -24.21 16.05
CA LYS A 48 12.01 -23.83 15.44
C LYS A 48 11.81 -22.74 14.40
N LEU A 49 10.76 -22.85 13.58
CA LEU A 49 10.38 -21.81 12.61
C LEU A 49 10.02 -20.48 13.29
N VAL A 50 9.28 -20.52 14.40
CA VAL A 50 8.95 -19.33 15.20
C VAL A 50 10.18 -18.75 15.88
N CYS A 51 11.06 -19.58 16.47
CA CYS A 51 12.32 -19.12 17.05
C CYS A 51 13.23 -18.47 15.99
N GLU A 52 13.37 -19.11 14.84
CA GLU A 52 14.20 -18.61 13.75
C GLU A 52 13.64 -17.29 13.18
N ASP A 53 12.32 -17.15 13.06
CA ASP A 53 11.70 -15.88 12.65
C ASP A 53 11.79 -14.80 13.75
N LEU A 54 11.80 -15.18 15.03
CA LEU A 54 12.04 -14.25 16.15
C LEU A 54 13.49 -13.73 16.16
N ILE A 55 14.46 -14.60 15.88
CA ILE A 55 15.89 -14.28 15.87
C ILE A 55 16.27 -13.52 14.60
N LEU A 56 15.71 -13.90 13.44
CA LEU A 56 15.99 -13.30 12.13
C LEU A 56 14.70 -12.83 11.46
N PRO A 57 14.27 -11.56 11.70
CA PRO A 57 13.07 -11.01 11.06
C PRO A 57 13.25 -10.92 9.53
N ARG A 58 12.70 -11.90 8.79
CA ARG A 58 12.70 -11.88 7.32
C ARG A 58 11.42 -11.22 6.81
N PHE A 59 11.54 -9.96 6.40
CA PHE A 59 10.43 -9.28 5.72
C PHE A 59 10.17 -9.90 4.34
N LYS A 60 9.16 -10.76 4.22
CA LYS A 60 8.73 -11.37 2.95
C LYS A 60 8.19 -10.33 1.94
N ILE A 61 7.69 -9.19 2.43
CA ILE A 61 7.14 -8.12 1.58
C ILE A 61 8.18 -7.03 1.31
N SER A 62 8.36 -6.71 0.03
CA SER A 62 9.23 -5.62 -0.43
C SER A 62 8.67 -4.25 -0.02
N LYS A 63 9.55 -3.27 0.24
CA LYS A 63 9.14 -1.90 0.65
C LYS A 63 8.15 -1.27 -0.35
N LEU A 64 8.40 -1.45 -1.64
CA LEU A 64 7.58 -0.88 -2.72
C LEU A 64 6.19 -1.50 -2.79
N GLU A 65 6.06 -2.79 -2.49
CA GLU A 65 4.79 -3.49 -2.51
C GLU A 65 3.88 -3.09 -1.34
N ALA A 66 4.46 -2.93 -0.15
CA ALA A 66 3.75 -2.38 1.01
C ALA A 66 3.25 -0.94 0.75
N ILE A 67 4.10 -0.11 0.12
CA ILE A 67 3.74 1.26 -0.29
C ILE A 67 2.58 1.24 -1.27
N GLY A 68 2.65 0.47 -2.34
CA GLY A 68 1.60 0.51 -3.36
C GLY A 68 0.29 -0.15 -2.91
N ARG A 69 0.31 -1.16 -2.02
CA ARG A 69 -0.91 -1.73 -1.42
C ARG A 69 -1.68 -0.66 -0.62
N ARG A 70 -0.95 0.17 0.15
CA ARG A 70 -1.53 1.29 0.90
C ARG A 70 -1.91 2.48 0.02
N LEU A 71 -1.09 2.78 -0.99
CA LEU A 71 -1.37 3.83 -1.96
C LEU A 71 -2.72 3.59 -2.64
N LYS A 72 -2.91 2.39 -3.23
CA LYS A 72 -4.13 2.02 -3.96
C LYS A 72 -5.40 2.16 -3.12
N ARG A 73 -5.36 1.72 -1.86
CA ARG A 73 -6.58 1.60 -1.04
C ARG A 73 -6.96 2.87 -0.28
N ASN A 74 -5.99 3.68 0.16
CA ASN A 74 -6.27 4.83 1.04
C ASN A 74 -5.84 6.16 0.43
N TYR A 75 -4.68 6.21 -0.23
CA TYR A 75 -4.08 7.47 -0.64
C TYR A 75 -4.46 7.90 -2.06
N VAL A 76 -4.85 6.98 -2.95
CA VAL A 76 -5.35 7.34 -4.30
C VAL A 76 -6.50 8.34 -4.20
N PHE A 77 -7.46 8.12 -3.29
CA PHE A 77 -8.57 9.05 -3.10
C PHE A 77 -8.09 10.43 -2.62
N ILE A 78 -7.14 10.48 -1.68
CA ILE A 78 -6.56 11.74 -1.19
C ILE A 78 -5.86 12.49 -2.33
N PHE A 79 -5.08 11.79 -3.16
CA PHE A 79 -4.42 12.40 -4.33
C PHE A 79 -5.44 12.94 -5.34
N VAL A 80 -6.50 12.19 -5.63
CA VAL A 80 -7.59 12.64 -6.52
C VAL A 80 -8.28 13.88 -5.94
N LEU A 81 -8.61 13.88 -4.66
CA LEU A 81 -9.28 15.00 -4.01
C LEU A 81 -8.41 16.27 -4.04
N ILE A 82 -7.11 16.14 -3.75
CA ILE A 82 -6.17 17.26 -3.85
C ILE A 82 -6.04 17.75 -5.29
N MET A 83 -6.02 16.85 -6.27
CA MET A 83 -5.96 17.20 -7.69
C MET A 83 -7.19 18.00 -8.12
N VAL A 84 -8.38 17.53 -7.74
CA VAL A 84 -9.64 18.23 -8.02
C VAL A 84 -9.64 19.60 -7.34
N ALA A 85 -9.30 19.67 -6.05
CA ALA A 85 -9.23 20.94 -5.33
C ALA A 85 -8.25 21.93 -5.99
N TRP A 86 -7.10 21.44 -6.47
CA TRP A 86 -6.12 22.26 -7.18
C TRP A 86 -6.64 22.74 -8.54
N ILE A 87 -7.29 21.87 -9.33
CA ILE A 87 -7.93 22.24 -10.59
C ILE A 87 -9.00 23.30 -10.33
N THR A 88 -9.90 23.09 -9.37
CA THR A 88 -10.93 24.06 -9.00
C THR A 88 -10.33 25.39 -8.58
N LYS A 89 -9.21 25.40 -7.84
CA LYS A 89 -8.49 26.62 -7.48
C LYS A 89 -8.03 27.39 -8.73
N ILE A 90 -7.51 26.69 -9.75
CA ILE A 90 -7.10 27.31 -11.02
C ILE A 90 -8.31 27.93 -11.72
N PHE A 91 -9.41 27.17 -11.85
CA PHE A 91 -10.63 27.69 -12.46
C PHE A 91 -11.19 28.92 -11.73
N LEU A 92 -11.12 28.96 -10.40
CA LEU A 92 -11.58 30.11 -9.61
C LEU A 92 -10.67 31.35 -9.71
N HIS A 93 -9.37 31.18 -9.97
CA HIS A 93 -8.41 32.28 -10.12
C HIS A 93 -8.09 32.60 -11.58
N ALA A 94 -8.73 31.92 -12.53
CA ALA A 94 -8.53 32.16 -13.95
C ALA A 94 -9.07 33.56 -14.30
N THR A 95 -8.17 34.45 -14.71
CA THR A 95 -8.52 35.82 -15.11
C THR A 95 -9.01 35.86 -16.57
N GLU A 96 -8.65 34.86 -17.37
CA GLU A 96 -9.05 34.70 -18.76
C GLU A 96 -9.96 33.46 -18.94
N PRO A 97 -10.93 33.48 -19.87
CA PRO A 97 -11.75 32.32 -20.19
C PRO A 97 -10.90 31.12 -20.64
N ILE A 98 -11.18 29.95 -20.08
CA ILE A 98 -10.48 28.70 -20.44
C ILE A 98 -11.31 28.00 -21.52
N ASP A 99 -11.08 28.41 -22.76
CA ASP A 99 -11.84 27.90 -23.92
C ASP A 99 -11.15 26.70 -24.60
N ASP A 100 -9.87 26.46 -24.30
CA ASP A 100 -9.07 25.41 -24.92
C ASP A 100 -8.01 24.83 -23.96
N VAL A 101 -7.50 23.63 -24.25
CA VAL A 101 -6.44 22.93 -23.48
C VAL A 101 -5.16 23.78 -23.43
N TRP A 102 -4.86 24.51 -24.50
CA TRP A 102 -3.74 25.45 -24.53
C TRP A 102 -3.97 26.69 -23.67
N ALA A 103 -5.22 27.14 -23.51
CA ALA A 103 -5.57 28.21 -22.58
C ALA A 103 -5.40 27.73 -21.13
N PHE A 104 -5.80 26.48 -20.83
CA PHE A 104 -5.57 25.84 -19.53
C PHE A 104 -4.07 25.71 -19.19
N TYR A 105 -3.24 25.32 -20.17
CA TYR A 105 -1.79 25.23 -19.97
C TYR A 105 -1.14 26.60 -19.67
N ARG A 106 -1.66 27.69 -20.25
CA ARG A 106 -1.18 29.05 -19.98
C ARG A 106 -1.59 29.52 -18.58
N THR A 107 -2.84 29.27 -18.17
CA THR A 107 -3.34 29.58 -16.82
C THR A 107 -2.71 28.73 -15.71
N LEU A 108 -2.00 27.66 -16.07
CA LEU A 108 -1.19 26.86 -15.15
C LEU A 108 0.01 27.63 -14.55
N ALA A 109 0.42 28.73 -15.17
CA ALA A 109 1.48 29.59 -14.64
C ALA A 109 1.00 30.26 -13.34
N VAL A 110 1.76 30.07 -12.26
CA VAL A 110 1.43 30.61 -10.94
C VAL A 110 2.48 31.66 -10.57
N GLY A 111 2.13 32.94 -10.70
CA GLY A 111 3.05 34.04 -10.42
C GLY A 111 4.35 33.94 -11.24
N TYR A 112 5.49 33.85 -10.56
CA TYR A 112 6.82 33.72 -11.19
C TYR A 112 7.15 32.29 -11.68
N ILE A 113 6.31 31.30 -11.39
CA ILE A 113 6.57 29.92 -11.76
C ILE A 113 5.99 29.65 -13.15
N PRO A 114 6.82 29.25 -14.13
CA PRO A 114 6.35 29.00 -15.48
C PRO A 114 5.47 27.74 -15.54
N SER A 115 4.50 27.75 -16.44
CA SER A 115 3.51 26.69 -16.61
C SER A 115 4.11 25.30 -16.86
N TRP A 116 5.24 25.23 -17.58
CA TRP A 116 5.91 23.97 -17.88
C TRP A 116 6.42 23.24 -16.62
N VAL A 117 6.89 23.96 -15.61
CA VAL A 117 7.35 23.37 -14.34
C VAL A 117 6.17 22.76 -13.60
N VAL A 118 5.07 23.50 -13.53
CA VAL A 118 3.86 23.06 -12.84
C VAL A 118 3.26 21.84 -13.55
N ALA A 119 3.19 21.87 -14.88
CA ALA A 119 2.75 20.74 -15.70
C ALA A 119 3.63 19.50 -15.50
N PHE A 120 4.96 19.69 -15.48
CA PHE A 120 5.92 18.60 -15.23
C PHE A 120 5.72 17.96 -13.85
N VAL A 121 5.56 18.76 -12.79
CA VAL A 121 5.34 18.24 -11.43
C VAL A 121 4.03 17.47 -11.32
N VAL A 122 2.95 17.96 -11.93
CA VAL A 122 1.65 17.29 -11.95
C VAL A 122 1.73 15.98 -12.74
N ALA A 123 2.31 16.02 -13.94
CA ALA A 123 2.50 14.84 -14.79
C ALA A 123 3.36 13.77 -14.09
N LEU A 124 4.48 14.17 -13.48
CA LEU A 124 5.35 13.28 -12.71
C LEU A 124 4.60 12.65 -11.54
N THR A 125 3.80 13.43 -10.80
CA THR A 125 3.04 12.92 -9.66
C THR A 125 1.99 11.91 -10.10
N LEU A 126 1.25 12.19 -11.18
CA LEU A 126 0.27 11.27 -11.76
C LEU A 126 0.93 9.99 -12.29
N ALA A 127 2.05 10.12 -13.01
CA ALA A 127 2.80 8.98 -13.53
C ALA A 127 3.32 8.07 -12.41
N LEU A 128 3.83 8.65 -11.32
CA LEU A 128 4.26 7.89 -10.14
C LEU A 128 3.10 7.18 -9.46
N VAL A 129 1.96 7.86 -9.23
CA VAL A 129 0.79 7.25 -8.58
C VAL A 129 0.22 6.12 -9.43
N LEU A 130 0.04 6.34 -10.72
CA LEU A 130 -0.47 5.32 -11.65
C LEU A 130 0.52 4.17 -11.80
N GLY A 131 1.80 4.46 -12.01
CA GLY A 131 2.86 3.46 -12.14
C GLY A 131 2.94 2.54 -10.92
N ILE A 132 2.93 3.10 -9.71
CA ILE A 132 2.95 2.32 -8.47
C ILE A 132 1.64 1.52 -8.32
N THR A 133 0.49 2.10 -8.64
CA THR A 133 -0.81 1.43 -8.54
C THR A 133 -0.91 0.23 -9.49
N VAL A 134 -0.46 0.39 -10.74
CA VAL A 134 -0.42 -0.68 -11.74
C VAL A 134 0.61 -1.74 -11.37
N TYR A 135 1.82 -1.34 -10.96
CA TYR A 135 2.87 -2.26 -10.51
C TYR A 135 2.39 -3.18 -9.39
N VAL A 136 1.74 -2.60 -8.37
CA VAL A 136 1.18 -3.40 -7.27
C VAL A 136 -0.05 -4.19 -7.70
N GLY A 137 -0.90 -3.67 -8.59
CA GLY A 137 -2.01 -4.43 -9.17
C GLY A 137 -1.55 -5.70 -9.88
N ARG A 138 -0.40 -5.65 -10.57
CA ARG A 138 0.19 -6.80 -11.28
C ARG A 138 0.94 -7.77 -10.36
N LYS A 139 1.58 -7.29 -9.30
CA LYS A 139 2.32 -8.11 -8.33
C LYS A 139 1.43 -8.74 -7.24
N THR A 140 0.29 -8.12 -6.90
CA THR A 140 -0.64 -8.62 -5.87
C THR A 140 -1.56 -9.70 -6.46
N THR A 141 -0.98 -10.67 -7.16
CA THR A 141 -1.69 -11.87 -7.60
C THR A 141 -1.84 -12.79 -6.38
N GLY A 142 -3.00 -12.70 -5.73
CA GLY A 142 -3.61 -13.82 -4.99
C GLY A 142 -2.79 -14.49 -3.90
N GLU A 143 -2.44 -13.80 -2.81
CA GLU A 143 -2.09 -14.42 -1.51
C GLU A 143 -3.29 -15.17 -0.85
N ILE A 144 -4.33 -15.52 -1.61
CA ILE A 144 -5.47 -16.33 -1.16
C ILE A 144 -5.24 -17.82 -1.45
N SER A 145 -4.23 -18.21 -2.25
CA SER A 145 -4.02 -19.62 -2.59
C SER A 145 -3.26 -20.45 -1.54
N GLU A 146 -2.42 -19.86 -0.67
CA GLU A 146 -1.67 -20.66 0.33
C GLU A 146 -2.55 -21.16 1.48
N PHE A 147 -3.63 -20.47 1.84
CA PHE A 147 -4.55 -20.95 2.87
C PHE A 147 -5.47 -22.08 2.39
N GLY A 148 -5.64 -22.25 1.07
CA GLY A 148 -6.41 -23.35 0.50
C GLY A 148 -5.70 -24.71 0.64
N ALA A 149 -4.36 -24.72 0.52
CA ALA A 149 -3.57 -25.95 0.57
C ALA A 149 -3.55 -26.58 1.97
N HIS A 150 -3.59 -25.77 3.04
CA HIS A 150 -3.61 -26.28 4.40
C HIS A 150 -5.00 -26.66 4.92
N ARG A 151 -6.08 -26.20 4.26
CA ARG A 151 -7.49 -26.51 4.64
C ARG A 151 -7.82 -28.00 4.53
N SER A 152 -7.09 -28.73 3.69
CA SER A 152 -7.23 -30.19 3.53
C SER A 152 -6.82 -30.97 4.79
N LEU A 153 -5.96 -30.39 5.65
CA LEU A 153 -5.54 -30.97 6.93
C LEU A 153 -6.52 -30.65 8.09
N TRP A 154 -7.53 -29.81 7.84
CA TRP A 154 -8.57 -29.43 8.80
C TRP A 154 -9.94 -30.06 8.47
N LYS A 155 -9.96 -31.22 7.81
CA LYS A 155 -11.18 -32.02 7.72
C LYS A 155 -11.46 -32.62 9.10
N ILE A 156 -12.31 -31.93 9.86
CA ILE A 156 -13.14 -32.51 10.93
C ILE A 156 -14.39 -33.08 10.26
#